data_AF-A0A553P9R7-F1
#
_entry.id   AF-A0A553P9R7-F1
#
_cell.length_a   1.000
_cell.length_b   1.000
_cell.length_c   1.000
_cell.angle_alpha   90.00
_cell.angle_beta   90.00
_cell.angle_gamma   90.00
#
_symmetry.space_group_name_H-M   'P 1'
#
loop_
_entity.id
_entity.type
_entity.pdbx_description
1 polymer ?
#
loop_
_entity_poly.entity_id
_entity_poly.type
_entity_poly.pdbx_seq_one_letter_code
_entity_poly.pdbx_strand_id
1 'polypeptide(L)'
;MFKKFDEKESVSGTSQLKSSVQKGIRNKILETYPPIADYMDNFLPKKDAFKVIKCHDHIEILVKSGGTLLFFRHREGPWVPTLRLLHQYPFLLPLEKVDKGAIKFVLSGANIMCPGLTHPNAQMTPVDKGAVVAIMAEGKEHALAIGITSMSTEDITKKNKGIGVENCHYLNDGLWNMATRTFNQTQPNMAKKSYDLLFKLLLIGDSGVGKTCILFRFSDDAFNNTFISTIGIDFKIKTIELRGKKIKLQIWDTAGQERFHTITTSYYRGAMGIMLVYDITNAKSFENIAKWLRNIQEHANEDVEKMILGNKCDMDDKRVISKERGETIARENSIQFLETSAKTNVNIEKAFVDLSETILDNTPGVTEPRQPLPPPSSHSGGGPCGCN
;
A
#
# COMPACT_ATOMS: atom_id res chain seq x y z
N MET A 1 -1.11 14.71 -18.80
CA MET A 1 0.17 14.12 -19.28
C MET A 1 0.11 12.59 -19.38
N PHE A 2 -0.34 11.86 -18.36
CA PHE A 2 -0.24 10.39 -18.30
C PHE A 2 -1.54 9.63 -18.65
N LYS A 3 -2.49 10.24 -19.37
CA LYS A 3 -3.80 9.64 -19.65
C LYS A 3 -3.71 8.36 -20.51
N LYS A 4 -2.83 8.35 -21.50
CA LYS A 4 -2.57 7.20 -22.38
C LYS A 4 -1.23 6.52 -22.06
N PHE A 5 -0.65 6.84 -20.90
CA PHE A 5 0.64 6.30 -20.53
C PHE A 5 0.48 4.85 -20.11
N ASP A 6 1.20 3.97 -20.79
CA ASP A 6 1.35 2.56 -20.43
C ASP A 6 2.83 2.27 -20.17
N GLU A 7 3.13 1.61 -19.06
CA GLU A 7 4.51 1.34 -18.65
C GLU A 7 5.30 0.52 -19.68
N LYS A 8 4.66 -0.44 -20.36
CA LYS A 8 5.33 -1.33 -21.33
C LYS A 8 5.60 -0.63 -22.65
N GLU A 9 4.75 0.32 -23.03
CA GLU A 9 4.82 0.99 -24.32
C GLU A 9 5.49 2.36 -24.24
N SER A 10 5.40 3.05 -23.11
CA SER A 10 5.80 4.45 -22.96
C SER A 10 7.18 4.64 -22.35
N VAL A 11 7.79 3.60 -21.77
CA VAL A 11 9.14 3.66 -21.20
C VAL A 11 10.18 3.38 -22.29
N SER A 12 11.05 4.36 -22.56
CA SER A 12 12.11 4.26 -23.57
C SER A 12 13.45 3.78 -22.99
N GLY A 13 13.68 4.00 -21.69
CA GLY A 13 14.88 3.48 -21.03
C GLY A 13 15.04 3.97 -19.59
N THR A 14 16.04 3.46 -18.89
CA THR A 14 16.38 3.90 -17.53
C THR A 14 17.83 4.34 -17.48
N SER A 15 18.10 5.47 -16.84
CA SER A 15 19.45 6.02 -16.66
C SER A 15 19.81 6.08 -15.18
N GLN A 16 20.97 5.51 -14.84
CA GLN A 16 21.60 5.76 -13.55
C GLN A 16 22.32 7.10 -13.60
N LEU A 17 22.14 7.93 -12.57
CA LEU A 17 22.69 9.28 -12.54
C LEU A 17 24.02 9.30 -11.78
N LYS A 18 25.00 10.07 -12.29
CA LYS A 18 26.23 10.39 -11.55
C LYS A 18 25.90 11.24 -10.32
N SER A 19 26.71 11.15 -9.26
CA SER A 19 26.48 11.85 -8.00
C SER A 19 26.36 13.38 -8.15
N SER A 20 27.09 13.99 -9.10
CA SER A 20 26.97 15.43 -9.40
C SER A 20 25.59 15.81 -9.94
N VAL A 21 25.03 14.98 -10.83
CA VAL A 21 23.68 15.19 -11.40
C VAL A 21 22.61 14.98 -10.34
N GLN A 22 22.78 13.96 -9.49
CA GLN A 22 21.88 13.71 -8.36
C GLN A 22 21.82 14.91 -7.41
N LYS A 23 22.98 15.47 -7.05
CA LYS A 23 23.06 16.69 -6.24
C LYS A 23 22.37 17.87 -6.91
N GLY A 24 22.56 18.05 -8.22
CA GLY A 24 21.91 19.10 -9.00
C GLY A 24 20.38 18.97 -9.02
N ILE A 25 19.83 17.77 -9.21
CA ILE A 25 18.38 17.53 -9.17
C ILE A 25 17.83 17.83 -7.78
N ARG A 26 18.50 17.36 -6.73
CA ARG A 26 18.08 17.61 -5.34
C ARG A 26 18.02 19.11 -5.03
N ASN A 27 19.03 19.88 -5.46
CA ASN A 27 19.05 21.33 -5.27
C ASN A 27 17.88 22.00 -6.00
N LYS A 28 17.61 21.63 -7.26
CA LYS A 28 16.46 22.16 -8.02
C LYS A 28 15.11 21.86 -7.37
N ILE A 29 14.97 20.69 -6.74
CA ILE A 29 13.74 20.34 -6.00
C ILE A 29 13.63 21.21 -4.75
N LEU A 30 14.73 21.43 -4.01
CA LEU A 30 14.74 22.30 -2.83
C LEU A 30 14.45 23.78 -3.16
N GLU A 31 14.97 24.26 -4.30
CA GLU A 31 14.69 25.61 -4.80
C GLU A 31 13.21 25.78 -5.15
N THR A 32 12.62 24.77 -5.82
CA THR A 32 11.20 24.78 -6.19
C THR A 32 10.29 24.58 -4.97
N TYR A 33 10.71 23.78 -4.00
CA TYR A 33 9.91 23.38 -2.84
C TYR A 33 10.66 23.55 -1.50
N PRO A 34 10.89 24.78 -1.03
CA PRO A 34 11.61 25.02 0.22
C PRO A 34 11.08 24.26 1.45
N PRO A 35 9.75 24.11 1.67
CA PRO A 35 9.21 23.42 2.85
C PRO A 35 9.61 21.95 2.98
N ILE A 36 10.09 21.30 1.91
CA ILE A 36 10.46 19.88 1.93
C ILE A 36 11.89 19.66 2.44
N ALA A 37 12.66 20.72 2.75
CA ALA A 37 14.06 20.62 3.13
C ALA A 37 14.32 19.63 4.28
N ASP A 38 13.50 19.71 5.33
CA ASP A 38 13.62 18.87 6.53
C ASP A 38 13.20 17.41 6.29
N TYR A 39 12.42 17.15 5.24
CA TYR A 39 11.88 15.84 4.90
C TYR A 39 12.60 15.18 3.72
N MET A 40 13.47 15.93 3.03
CA MET A 40 14.13 15.49 1.79
C MET A 40 14.93 14.19 1.98
N ASP A 41 15.54 14.01 3.15
CA ASP A 41 16.30 12.80 3.45
C ASP A 41 15.43 11.56 3.71
N ASN A 42 14.12 11.70 3.96
CA ASN A 42 13.21 10.57 4.15
C ASN A 42 12.96 9.82 2.83
N PHE A 43 12.74 10.56 1.74
CA PHE A 43 12.38 9.97 0.44
C PHE A 43 13.51 10.05 -0.59
N LEU A 44 14.47 10.97 -0.45
CA LEU A 44 15.63 11.10 -1.35
C LEU A 44 16.94 11.32 -0.56
N PRO A 45 17.43 10.32 0.20
CA PRO A 45 18.63 10.46 1.03
C PRO A 45 19.89 10.82 0.22
N LYS A 46 20.81 11.62 0.79
CA LYS A 46 22.06 12.03 0.10
C LYS A 46 22.97 10.87 -0.34
N LYS A 47 22.91 9.74 0.38
CA LYS A 47 23.74 8.55 0.13
C LYS A 47 23.05 7.52 -0.78
N ASP A 48 21.76 7.67 -1.04
CA ASP A 48 21.00 6.73 -1.87
C ASP A 48 21.06 7.15 -3.34
N ALA A 49 21.44 6.20 -4.19
CA ALA A 49 21.34 6.40 -5.63
C ALA A 49 19.88 6.33 -6.08
N PHE A 50 19.47 7.30 -6.91
CA PHE A 50 18.19 7.28 -7.61
C PHE A 50 18.39 7.25 -9.12
N LYS A 51 17.41 6.68 -9.81
CA LYS A 51 17.40 6.51 -11.27
C LYS A 51 16.41 7.47 -11.90
N VAL A 52 16.63 7.80 -13.16
CA VAL A 52 15.64 8.50 -13.99
C VAL A 52 15.19 7.57 -15.10
N ILE A 53 13.89 7.30 -15.14
CA ILE A 53 13.22 6.64 -16.25
C ILE A 53 12.98 7.69 -17.31
N LYS A 54 13.38 7.37 -18.54
CA LYS A 54 13.04 8.15 -19.72
C LYS A 54 11.85 7.49 -20.39
N CYS A 55 10.88 8.32 -20.74
CA CYS A 55 9.65 7.91 -21.39
C CYS A 55 9.52 8.61 -22.75
N HIS A 56 8.56 8.16 -23.54
CA HIS A 56 8.10 8.87 -24.73
C HIS A 56 7.59 10.27 -24.35
N ASP A 57 7.44 11.13 -25.35
CA ASP A 57 7.03 12.54 -25.19
C ASP A 57 7.95 13.37 -24.28
N HIS A 58 9.24 13.01 -24.17
CA HIS A 58 10.22 13.72 -23.34
C HIS A 58 9.85 13.81 -21.86
N ILE A 59 9.15 12.79 -21.35
CA ILE A 59 8.85 12.67 -19.93
C ILE A 59 10.00 11.95 -19.23
N GLU A 60 10.39 12.48 -18.08
CA GLU A 60 11.38 11.86 -17.21
C GLU A 60 10.79 11.65 -15.81
N ILE A 61 10.96 10.45 -15.26
CA ILE A 61 10.42 10.08 -13.93
C ILE A 61 11.57 9.72 -13.00
N LEU A 62 11.63 10.39 -11.87
CA LEU A 62 12.60 10.19 -10.80
C LEU A 62 12.18 9.05 -9.88
N VAL A 63 13.03 8.05 -9.73
CA VAL A 63 12.71 6.81 -9.00
C VAL A 63 13.78 6.49 -7.97
N LYS A 64 13.35 6.29 -6.73
CA LYS A 64 14.22 5.83 -5.63
C LYS A 64 14.70 4.40 -5.90
N SER A 65 15.82 3.99 -5.30
CA SER A 65 16.33 2.60 -5.39
C SER A 65 15.31 1.51 -5.01
N GLY A 66 14.29 1.85 -4.22
CA GLY A 66 13.18 0.95 -3.85
C GLY A 66 12.05 0.82 -4.88
N GLY A 67 12.14 1.51 -6.03
CA GLY A 67 11.10 1.52 -7.07
C GLY A 67 9.97 2.54 -6.85
N THR A 68 10.06 3.34 -5.79
CA THR A 68 9.11 4.42 -5.51
C THR A 68 9.30 5.58 -6.48
N LEU A 69 8.23 5.96 -7.18
CA LEU A 69 8.18 7.11 -8.09
C LEU A 69 8.00 8.40 -7.27
N LEU A 70 8.95 9.33 -7.36
CA LEU A 70 8.99 10.51 -6.50
C LEU A 70 8.54 11.77 -7.23
N PHE A 71 9.21 12.10 -8.33
CA PHE A 71 8.96 13.28 -9.14
C PHE A 71 8.93 12.89 -10.62
N PHE A 72 8.31 13.70 -11.45
CA PHE A 72 8.40 13.61 -12.89
C PHE A 72 8.63 15.01 -13.46
N ARG A 73 9.17 15.10 -14.67
CA ARG A 73 9.22 16.35 -15.42
C ARG A 73 8.93 16.07 -16.88
N HIS A 74 8.47 17.10 -17.58
CA HIS A 74 8.30 17.08 -19.02
C HIS A 74 9.28 18.07 -19.64
N ARG A 75 10.16 17.59 -20.53
CA ARG A 75 11.27 18.36 -21.11
C ARG A 75 12.14 19.00 -20.01
N GLU A 76 12.49 20.27 -20.15
CA GLU A 76 13.25 21.04 -19.16
C GLU A 76 12.36 21.77 -18.13
N GLY A 77 11.10 21.34 -17.98
CA GLY A 77 10.19 21.89 -16.98
C GLY A 77 10.59 21.59 -15.53
N PRO A 78 9.82 22.13 -14.56
CA PRO A 78 10.05 21.87 -13.15
C PRO A 78 9.84 20.39 -12.82
N TRP A 79 10.52 19.91 -11.78
CA TRP A 79 10.24 18.60 -11.20
C TRP A 79 8.91 18.68 -10.45
N VAL A 80 7.91 17.94 -10.90
CA VAL A 80 6.57 17.85 -10.32
C VAL A 80 6.49 16.61 -9.45
N PRO A 81 6.02 16.68 -8.18
CA PRO A 81 5.88 15.50 -7.34
C PRO A 81 4.81 14.55 -7.89
N THR A 82 4.90 13.26 -7.58
CA THR A 82 3.79 12.32 -7.84
C THR A 82 2.65 12.54 -6.84
N LEU A 83 1.43 12.14 -7.21
CA LEU A 83 0.28 12.21 -6.28
C LEU A 83 0.53 11.39 -5.01
N ARG A 84 1.23 10.26 -5.13
CA ARG A 84 1.59 9.42 -3.97
C ARG A 84 2.54 10.16 -3.01
N LEU A 85 3.52 10.89 -3.54
CA LEU A 85 4.41 11.71 -2.71
C LEU A 85 3.65 12.88 -2.08
N LEU A 86 2.79 13.54 -2.84
CA LEU A 86 1.97 14.64 -2.35
C LEU A 86 0.98 14.20 -1.26
N HIS A 87 0.41 12.99 -1.35
CA HIS A 87 -0.46 12.47 -0.28
C HIS A 87 0.28 12.22 1.03
N GLN A 88 1.58 11.88 0.97
CA GLN A 88 2.43 11.75 2.16
C GLN A 88 2.86 13.13 2.71
N TYR A 89 3.04 14.12 1.83
CA TYR A 89 3.46 15.47 2.19
C TYR A 89 2.51 16.53 1.56
N PRO A 90 1.27 16.69 2.07
CA PRO A 90 0.26 17.55 1.44
C PRO A 90 0.63 19.04 1.42
N PHE A 91 1.51 19.47 2.33
CA PHE A 91 2.03 20.83 2.42
C PHE A 91 3.02 21.20 1.30
N LEU A 92 3.37 20.23 0.43
CA LEU A 92 4.37 20.42 -0.62
C LEU A 92 3.93 21.41 -1.70
N LEU A 93 2.63 21.46 -2.00
CA LEU A 93 2.09 22.29 -3.08
C LEU A 93 0.97 23.20 -2.54
N PRO A 94 0.85 24.42 -3.08
CA PRO A 94 -0.34 25.23 -2.91
C PRO A 94 -1.60 24.49 -3.39
N LEU A 95 -2.71 24.70 -2.70
CA LEU A 95 -3.96 23.97 -2.94
C LEU A 95 -4.94 24.81 -3.76
N GLU A 96 -5.46 24.22 -4.83
CA GLU A 96 -6.52 24.76 -5.67
C GLU A 96 -7.73 23.83 -5.56
N LYS A 97 -8.76 24.25 -4.84
CA LYS A 97 -9.98 23.47 -4.59
C LYS A 97 -11.01 23.78 -5.65
N VAL A 98 -11.47 22.74 -6.36
CA VAL A 98 -12.56 22.83 -7.34
C VAL A 98 -13.89 22.34 -6.75
N ASP A 99 -14.99 22.75 -7.38
CA ASP A 99 -16.34 22.27 -7.05
C ASP A 99 -16.50 20.76 -7.32
N LYS A 100 -17.44 20.12 -6.60
CA LYS A 100 -17.78 18.69 -6.76
C LYS A 100 -18.11 18.28 -8.20
N GLY A 101 -18.71 19.17 -9.00
CA GLY A 101 -19.05 18.92 -10.40
C GLY A 101 -17.82 18.74 -11.31
N ALA A 102 -16.68 19.33 -10.93
CA ALA A 102 -15.44 19.24 -11.69
C ALA A 102 -14.71 17.90 -11.50
N ILE A 103 -14.98 17.16 -10.42
CA ILE A 103 -14.27 15.94 -10.03
C ILE A 103 -14.18 14.92 -11.18
N LYS A 104 -15.31 14.62 -11.82
CA LYS A 104 -15.38 13.65 -12.92
C LYS A 104 -14.47 14.04 -14.09
N PHE A 105 -14.41 15.34 -14.40
CA PHE A 105 -13.61 15.85 -15.50
C PHE A 105 -12.11 15.85 -15.16
N VAL A 106 -11.74 16.26 -13.95
CA VAL A 106 -10.36 16.22 -13.45
C VAL A 106 -9.81 14.79 -13.50
N LEU A 107 -10.58 13.81 -13.02
CA LEU A 107 -10.22 12.39 -13.04
C LEU A 107 -10.28 11.75 -14.44
N SER A 108 -10.75 12.49 -15.45
CA SER A 108 -10.69 12.10 -16.86
C SER A 108 -9.50 12.73 -17.60
N GLY A 109 -8.66 13.49 -16.88
CA GLY A 109 -7.50 14.20 -17.41
C GLY A 109 -7.84 15.54 -18.08
N ALA A 110 -9.03 16.10 -17.82
CA ALA A 110 -9.38 17.43 -18.33
C ALA A 110 -8.62 18.52 -17.58
N ASN A 111 -8.33 19.62 -18.28
CA ASN A 111 -7.79 20.84 -17.69
C ASN A 111 -8.84 21.53 -16.81
N ILE A 112 -8.36 22.31 -15.85
CA ILE A 112 -9.23 23.05 -14.94
C ILE A 112 -9.45 24.43 -15.55
N MET A 113 -10.71 24.71 -15.86
CA MET A 113 -11.14 25.97 -16.45
C MET A 113 -11.31 27.03 -15.36
N CYS A 114 -11.04 28.30 -15.67
CA CYS A 114 -11.17 29.40 -14.71
C CYS A 114 -12.52 29.42 -13.98
N PRO A 115 -13.69 29.24 -14.67
CA PRO A 115 -14.99 29.19 -13.98
C PRO A 115 -15.12 28.09 -12.93
N GLY A 116 -14.35 27.00 -13.05
CA GLY A 116 -14.34 25.92 -12.06
C GLY A 116 -13.57 26.27 -10.79
N LEU A 117 -12.66 27.24 -10.85
CA LEU A 117 -11.84 27.73 -9.75
C LEU A 117 -12.41 28.99 -9.09
N THR A 118 -13.29 29.72 -9.79
CA THR A 118 -14.01 30.89 -9.26
C THR A 118 -15.43 30.55 -8.79
N HIS A 119 -15.80 29.28 -8.71
CA HIS A 119 -17.09 28.83 -8.21
C HIS A 119 -17.23 29.16 -6.71
N PRO A 120 -18.43 29.42 -6.15
CA PRO A 120 -18.60 29.75 -4.72
C PRO A 120 -18.01 28.72 -3.74
N ASN A 121 -17.95 27.44 -4.12
CA ASN A 121 -17.37 26.36 -3.30
C ASN A 121 -15.89 26.07 -3.61
N ALA A 122 -15.33 26.77 -4.60
CA ALA A 122 -13.93 26.67 -4.96
C ALA A 122 -13.08 27.58 -4.05
N GLN A 123 -11.81 27.24 -3.88
CA GLN A 123 -10.88 28.00 -3.08
C GLN A 123 -9.51 27.95 -3.74
N MET A 124 -8.90 29.11 -3.96
CA MET A 124 -7.60 29.21 -4.61
C MET A 124 -6.55 29.72 -3.61
N THR A 125 -5.32 29.21 -3.73
CA THR A 125 -4.18 29.74 -2.98
C THR A 125 -3.43 30.72 -3.89
N PRO A 126 -3.13 31.95 -3.47
CA PRO A 126 -2.46 32.91 -4.33
C PRO A 126 -1.12 32.39 -4.89
N VAL A 127 -1.07 32.18 -6.20
CA VAL A 127 0.13 31.73 -6.93
C VAL A 127 0.25 32.42 -8.29
N ASP A 128 1.50 32.51 -8.75
CA ASP A 128 1.88 33.02 -10.07
C ASP A 128 1.61 32.00 -11.19
N LYS A 129 1.73 32.47 -12.44
CA LYS A 129 1.71 31.61 -13.63
C LYS A 129 2.92 30.66 -13.62
N GLY A 130 2.70 29.40 -13.98
CA GLY A 130 3.74 28.37 -14.03
C GLY A 130 3.99 27.68 -12.68
N ALA A 131 3.24 28.03 -11.64
CA ALA A 131 3.30 27.37 -10.35
C ALA A 131 2.71 25.96 -10.42
N VAL A 132 3.36 25.01 -9.75
CA VAL A 132 2.86 23.65 -9.59
C VAL A 132 1.89 23.63 -8.42
N VAL A 133 0.66 23.16 -8.65
CA VAL A 133 -0.43 23.21 -7.67
C VAL A 133 -1.11 21.85 -7.51
N ALA A 134 -1.63 21.60 -6.31
CA ALA A 134 -2.44 20.44 -6.01
C ALA A 134 -3.92 20.76 -6.24
N ILE A 135 -4.62 19.91 -6.99
CA ILE A 135 -6.06 20.05 -7.23
C ILE A 135 -6.83 19.25 -6.18
N MET A 136 -7.50 19.97 -5.29
CA MET A 136 -8.39 19.43 -4.27
C MET A 136 -9.84 19.51 -4.74
N ALA A 137 -10.74 18.75 -4.12
CA ALA A 137 -12.18 18.92 -4.36
C ALA A 137 -12.95 18.95 -3.05
N GLU A 138 -14.14 19.55 -3.10
CA GLU A 138 -15.06 19.55 -1.98
C GLU A 138 -15.37 18.12 -1.48
N GLY A 139 -15.26 17.93 -0.17
CA GLY A 139 -15.50 16.64 0.48
C GLY A 139 -14.41 15.59 0.24
N LYS A 140 -13.22 15.98 -0.25
CA LYS A 140 -12.07 15.08 -0.44
C LYS A 140 -10.89 15.53 0.41
N GLU A 141 -10.32 14.59 1.16
CA GLU A 141 -9.16 14.83 2.02
C GLU A 141 -7.82 14.84 1.26
N HIS A 142 -7.78 14.21 0.08
CA HIS A 142 -6.56 14.04 -0.72
C HIS A 142 -6.68 14.75 -2.07
N ALA A 143 -5.54 15.19 -2.61
CA ALA A 143 -5.44 15.77 -3.94
C ALA A 143 -5.88 14.76 -5.01
N LEU A 144 -6.71 15.22 -5.95
CA LEU A 144 -7.20 14.44 -7.08
C LEU A 144 -6.27 14.49 -8.27
N ALA A 145 -5.59 15.62 -8.43
CA ALA A 145 -4.67 15.87 -9.51
C ALA A 145 -3.57 16.85 -9.10
N ILE A 146 -2.54 16.94 -9.94
CA ILE A 146 -1.48 17.93 -9.88
C ILE A 146 -1.48 18.64 -11.22
N GLY A 147 -1.40 19.96 -11.19
CA GLY A 147 -1.42 20.79 -12.38
C GLY A 147 -0.40 21.92 -12.31
N ILE A 148 -0.27 22.61 -13.44
CA ILE A 148 0.56 23.81 -13.58
C ILE A 148 -0.33 24.97 -14.00
N THR A 149 -0.24 26.10 -13.31
CA THR A 149 -1.07 27.26 -13.59
C THR A 149 -0.72 27.87 -14.96
N SER A 150 -1.72 28.00 -15.84
CA SER A 150 -1.54 28.65 -17.15
C SER A 150 -1.62 30.18 -17.06
N MET A 151 -2.18 30.70 -15.97
CA MET A 151 -2.20 32.13 -15.59
C MET A 151 -2.19 32.27 -14.06
N SER A 152 -1.84 33.44 -13.54
CA SER A 152 -1.85 33.68 -12.08
C SER A 152 -3.26 33.57 -11.52
N THR A 153 -3.39 33.23 -10.25
CA THR A 153 -4.70 33.16 -9.56
C THR A 153 -5.48 34.47 -9.58
N GLU A 154 -4.77 35.60 -9.57
CA GLU A 154 -5.38 36.92 -9.80
C GLU A 154 -6.01 37.02 -11.19
N ASP A 155 -5.29 36.58 -12.23
CA ASP A 155 -5.77 36.57 -13.60
C ASP A 155 -6.92 35.58 -13.80
N ILE A 156 -6.89 34.42 -13.13
CA ILE A 156 -7.99 33.44 -13.13
C ILE A 156 -9.27 34.11 -12.63
N THR A 157 -9.16 34.85 -11.53
CA THR A 157 -10.29 35.55 -10.89
C THR A 157 -10.79 36.70 -11.77
N LYS A 158 -9.88 37.52 -12.32
CA LYS A 158 -10.23 38.71 -13.12
C LYS A 158 -10.80 38.34 -14.50
N LYS A 159 -10.18 37.40 -15.20
CA LYS A 159 -10.56 37.03 -16.58
C LYS A 159 -11.72 36.02 -16.60
N ASN A 160 -11.75 35.10 -15.63
CA ASN A 160 -12.74 34.03 -15.50
C ASN A 160 -13.04 33.28 -16.82
N LYS A 161 -12.03 33.09 -17.67
CA LYS A 161 -12.20 32.46 -18.99
C LYS A 161 -10.92 31.74 -19.40
N GLY A 162 -11.09 30.58 -20.04
CA GLY A 162 -10.00 29.75 -20.53
C GLY A 162 -9.45 28.78 -19.48
N ILE A 163 -8.33 28.14 -19.80
CA ILE A 163 -7.67 27.18 -18.92
C ILE A 163 -6.94 27.94 -17.82
N GLY A 164 -7.32 27.71 -16.57
CA GLY A 164 -6.63 28.26 -15.41
C GLY A 164 -5.45 27.38 -15.00
N VAL A 165 -5.66 26.06 -14.98
CA VAL A 165 -4.62 25.07 -14.63
C VAL A 165 -4.61 23.91 -15.62
N GLU A 166 -3.44 23.63 -16.17
CA GLU A 166 -3.18 22.47 -17.01
C GLU A 166 -2.99 21.22 -16.17
N ASN A 167 -3.78 20.18 -16.45
CA ASN A 167 -3.76 18.94 -15.69
C ASN A 167 -2.59 18.06 -16.13
N CYS A 168 -1.65 17.84 -15.21
CA CYS A 168 -0.45 17.06 -15.48
C CYS A 168 -0.66 15.59 -15.12
N HIS A 169 -1.03 15.31 -13.88
CA HIS A 169 -1.13 13.97 -13.31
C HIS A 169 -2.37 13.87 -12.41
N TYR A 170 -3.16 12.80 -12.52
CA TYR A 170 -4.41 12.63 -11.77
C TYR A 170 -4.57 11.18 -11.26
N LEU A 171 -5.45 10.98 -10.28
CA LEU A 171 -5.69 9.65 -9.71
C LEU A 171 -6.17 8.67 -10.80
N ASN A 172 -5.63 7.46 -10.79
CA ASN A 172 -5.89 6.39 -11.75
C ASN A 172 -5.44 6.66 -13.19
N ASP A 173 -4.60 7.67 -13.43
CA ASP A 173 -3.89 7.77 -14.71
C ASP A 173 -2.75 6.73 -14.83
N GLY A 174 -2.07 6.70 -15.97
CA GLY A 174 -1.03 5.72 -16.24
C GLY A 174 0.12 5.77 -15.23
N LEU A 175 0.51 6.95 -14.75
CA LEU A 175 1.57 7.10 -13.75
C LEU A 175 1.10 6.64 -12.36
N TRP A 176 -0.17 6.85 -12.01
CA TRP A 176 -0.74 6.37 -10.75
C TRP A 176 -0.79 4.84 -10.69
N ASN A 177 -1.15 4.22 -11.82
CA ASN A 177 -1.28 2.78 -11.99
C ASN A 177 0.06 2.07 -12.24
N MET A 178 1.09 2.83 -12.62
CA MET A 178 2.45 2.33 -12.80
C MET A 178 2.91 1.63 -11.52
N ALA A 179 3.16 0.33 -11.62
CA ALA A 179 3.58 -0.45 -10.47
C ALA A 179 4.99 -0.01 -10.07
N THR A 180 5.22 0.22 -8.77
CA THR A 180 6.55 0.50 -8.19
C THR A 180 7.56 -0.65 -8.33
N ARG A 181 7.27 -1.68 -9.16
CA ARG A 181 7.99 -2.96 -9.21
C ARG A 181 8.96 -3.10 -10.39
N THR A 182 8.96 -2.21 -11.40
CA THR A 182 9.47 -2.61 -12.73
C THR A 182 10.86 -2.08 -13.12
N PHE A 183 11.49 -1.17 -12.38
CA PHE A 183 12.79 -0.56 -12.82
C PHE A 183 14.06 -1.36 -12.47
N ASN A 184 13.90 -2.67 -12.31
CA ASN A 184 14.98 -3.63 -12.21
C ASN A 184 15.20 -4.44 -13.50
N GLN A 185 14.76 -3.96 -14.68
CA GLN A 185 14.99 -4.66 -15.95
C GLN A 185 15.88 -3.89 -16.92
N THR A 186 17.16 -4.26 -16.92
CA THR A 186 17.95 -4.45 -18.15
C THR A 186 18.38 -5.92 -18.13
N GLN A 187 17.89 -6.73 -19.06
CA GLN A 187 18.41 -8.10 -19.30
C GLN A 187 19.41 -8.05 -20.47
N PRO A 188 20.44 -8.91 -20.55
CA PRO A 188 20.52 -10.23 -19.94
C PRO A 188 21.75 -10.43 -19.03
N ASN A 189 21.49 -10.83 -17.80
CA ASN A 189 22.28 -11.86 -17.12
C ASN A 189 21.45 -12.35 -15.94
N MET A 190 21.41 -13.67 -15.75
CA MET A 190 20.78 -14.32 -14.60
C MET A 190 21.42 -13.84 -13.29
N ALA A 191 20.98 -12.69 -12.78
CA ALA A 191 21.15 -12.33 -11.38
C ALA A 191 19.87 -12.77 -10.67
N LYS A 192 19.99 -13.82 -9.85
CA LYS A 192 18.92 -14.41 -9.03
C LYS A 192 17.96 -13.33 -8.49
N LYS A 193 16.64 -13.53 -8.69
CA LYS A 193 15.64 -12.81 -7.89
C LYS A 193 16.06 -12.90 -6.42
N SER A 194 16.13 -11.78 -5.71
CA SER A 194 16.51 -11.76 -4.29
C SER A 194 15.45 -12.39 -3.38
N TYR A 195 14.32 -12.82 -3.95
CA TYR A 195 13.24 -13.55 -3.32
C TYR A 195 12.62 -14.51 -4.34
N ASP A 196 12.23 -15.69 -3.90
CA ASP A 196 11.67 -16.76 -4.73
C ASP A 196 10.17 -16.54 -4.99
N LEU A 197 9.45 -16.03 -3.98
CA LEU A 197 7.98 -15.89 -4.00
C LEU A 197 7.52 -14.55 -3.44
N LEU A 198 6.33 -14.12 -3.86
CA LEU A 198 5.71 -12.87 -3.42
C LEU A 198 4.28 -13.15 -2.98
N PHE A 199 3.97 -12.93 -1.71
CA PHE A 199 2.63 -13.12 -1.16
C PHE A 199 1.98 -11.79 -0.84
N LYS A 200 0.72 -11.63 -1.26
CA LYS A 200 -0.12 -10.47 -0.90
C LYS A 200 -1.02 -10.86 0.26
N LEU A 201 -0.82 -10.23 1.42
CA LEU A 201 -1.58 -10.42 2.64
C LEU A 201 -2.45 -9.20 2.95
N LEU A 202 -3.66 -9.41 3.45
CA LEU A 202 -4.58 -8.33 3.83
C LEU A 202 -5.00 -8.48 5.29
N LEU A 203 -4.87 -7.42 6.09
CA LEU A 203 -5.40 -7.35 7.45
C LEU A 203 -6.79 -6.70 7.44
N ILE A 204 -7.78 -7.39 7.97
CA ILE A 204 -9.16 -6.89 8.09
C ILE A 204 -9.70 -7.07 9.51
N GLY A 205 -10.77 -6.35 9.84
CA GLY A 205 -11.38 -6.33 11.17
C GLY A 205 -11.82 -4.93 11.58
N ASP A 206 -12.54 -4.84 12.68
CA ASP A 206 -13.13 -3.58 13.17
C ASP A 206 -12.07 -2.51 13.51
N SER A 207 -12.49 -1.25 13.63
CA SER A 207 -11.63 -0.19 14.16
C SER A 207 -11.14 -0.52 15.57
N GLY A 208 -9.89 -0.18 15.88
CA GLY A 208 -9.34 -0.29 17.23
C GLY A 208 -8.98 -1.70 17.70
N VAL A 209 -9.17 -2.74 16.88
CA VAL A 209 -8.77 -4.12 17.22
C VAL A 209 -7.26 -4.33 17.25
N GLY A 210 -6.48 -3.44 16.63
CA GLY A 210 -5.02 -3.44 16.67
C GLY A 210 -4.31 -4.02 15.43
N LYS A 211 -4.96 -4.02 14.25
CA LYS A 211 -4.37 -4.44 12.96
C LYS A 211 -3.05 -3.73 12.66
N THR A 212 -3.06 -2.40 12.74
CA THR A 212 -1.89 -1.54 12.56
C THR A 212 -0.78 -1.86 13.57
N CYS A 213 -1.13 -2.15 14.83
CA CYS A 213 -0.17 -2.55 15.85
C CYS A 213 0.46 -3.91 15.56
N ILE A 214 -0.33 -4.89 15.09
CA ILE A 214 0.17 -6.20 14.65
C ILE A 214 1.15 -6.02 13.48
N LEU A 215 0.79 -5.20 12.50
CA LEU A 215 1.65 -4.91 11.35
C LEU A 215 2.98 -4.28 11.77
N PHE A 216 2.95 -3.22 12.59
CA PHE A 216 4.17 -2.56 13.06
C PHE A 216 5.02 -3.48 13.92
N ARG A 217 4.39 -4.28 14.80
CA ARG A 217 5.13 -5.24 15.62
C ARG A 217 5.84 -6.27 14.76
N PHE A 218 5.18 -6.76 13.71
CA PHE A 218 5.80 -7.69 12.77
C PHE A 218 6.90 -7.03 11.93
N SER A 219 6.69 -5.80 11.43
CA SER A 219 7.60 -5.19 10.46
C SER A 219 8.82 -4.49 11.08
N ASP A 220 8.62 -3.80 12.21
CA ASP A 220 9.58 -2.83 12.75
C ASP A 220 10.04 -3.19 14.19
N ASP A 221 9.58 -4.31 14.76
CA ASP A 221 9.76 -4.76 16.16
C ASP A 221 9.47 -3.68 17.23
N ALA A 222 8.72 -2.65 16.84
CA ALA A 222 8.39 -1.50 17.66
C ALA A 222 6.88 -1.48 17.96
N PHE A 223 6.52 -1.13 19.20
CA PHE A 223 5.14 -0.88 19.61
C PHE A 223 4.97 0.58 20.02
N ASN A 224 4.15 1.31 19.26
CA ASN A 224 3.77 2.66 19.60
C ASN A 224 2.49 2.64 20.45
N ASN A 225 2.57 3.24 21.64
CA ASN A 225 1.44 3.36 22.58
C ASN A 225 0.49 4.52 22.21
N THR A 226 0.81 5.28 21.16
CA THR A 226 -0.02 6.38 20.64
C THR A 226 -1.15 5.83 19.80
N PHE A 227 -2.34 5.77 20.39
CA PHE A 227 -3.58 5.31 19.75
C PHE A 227 -4.07 6.37 18.75
N ILE A 228 -3.49 6.40 17.56
CA ILE A 228 -3.97 7.24 16.45
C ILE A 228 -4.79 6.35 15.53
N SER A 229 -6.04 6.73 15.28
CA SER A 229 -6.89 6.03 14.31
C SER A 229 -6.20 6.01 12.94
N THR A 230 -6.03 4.84 12.34
CA THR A 230 -5.45 4.71 11.00
C THR A 230 -6.33 5.41 9.98
N ILE A 231 -5.81 6.47 9.37
CA ILE A 231 -6.46 7.20 8.29
C ILE A 231 -6.00 6.55 6.97
N GLY A 232 -6.88 5.79 6.32
CA GLY A 232 -6.58 5.13 5.04
C GLY A 232 -5.95 3.73 5.14
N ILE A 233 -5.37 3.25 4.04
CA ILE A 233 -4.79 1.91 3.93
C ILE A 233 -3.27 2.04 3.90
N ASP A 234 -2.59 1.41 4.86
CA ASP A 234 -1.13 1.40 4.94
C ASP A 234 -0.58 0.11 4.32
N PHE A 235 0.67 0.15 3.86
CA PHE A 235 1.31 -0.92 3.11
C PHE A 235 2.76 -1.11 3.56
N LYS A 236 3.09 -2.33 3.98
CA LYS A 236 4.45 -2.72 4.38
C LYS A 236 4.93 -3.95 3.62
N ILE A 237 6.24 -4.01 3.42
CA ILE A 237 6.92 -5.17 2.81
C ILE A 237 7.90 -5.74 3.84
N LYS A 238 7.80 -7.03 4.13
CA LYS A 238 8.79 -7.79 4.91
C LYS A 238 9.16 -9.05 4.15
N THR A 239 10.43 -9.39 4.10
CA THR A 239 10.90 -10.64 3.50
C THR A 239 11.18 -11.64 4.62
N ILE A 240 10.57 -12.82 4.53
CA ILE A 240 10.82 -13.95 5.41
C ILE A 240 11.50 -15.07 4.63
N GLU A 241 12.16 -15.99 5.32
CA GLU A 241 12.73 -17.20 4.72
C GLU A 241 11.95 -18.41 5.22
N LEU A 242 11.43 -19.21 4.29
CA LEU A 242 10.53 -20.31 4.60
C LEU A 242 10.83 -21.49 3.66
N ARG A 243 11.15 -22.66 4.23
CA ARG A 243 11.58 -23.86 3.50
C ARG A 243 12.69 -23.56 2.47
N GLY A 244 13.69 -22.78 2.88
CA GLY A 244 14.82 -22.36 2.02
C GLY A 244 14.45 -21.39 0.90
N LYS A 245 13.19 -20.91 0.84
CA LYS A 245 12.72 -19.90 -0.10
C LYS A 245 12.59 -18.56 0.58
N LYS A 246 13.10 -17.51 -0.05
CA LYS A 246 12.90 -16.12 0.38
C LYS A 246 11.55 -15.64 -0.12
N ILE A 247 10.60 -15.45 0.78
CA ILE A 247 9.25 -15.02 0.48
C ILE A 247 9.10 -13.55 0.84
N LYS A 248 8.77 -12.72 -0.14
CA LYS A 248 8.43 -11.31 0.09
C LYS A 248 6.95 -11.19 0.41
N LEU A 249 6.63 -10.79 1.64
CA LEU A 249 5.27 -10.51 2.08
C LEU A 249 4.93 -9.06 1.80
N GLN A 250 3.76 -8.85 1.20
CA GLN A 250 3.14 -7.56 0.95
C GLN A 250 1.89 -7.44 1.79
N ILE A 251 2.00 -6.71 2.90
CA ILE A 251 0.96 -6.67 3.92
C ILE A 251 0.22 -5.34 3.80
N TRP A 252 -1.08 -5.44 3.55
CA TRP A 252 -2.00 -4.31 3.44
C TRP A 252 -2.79 -4.19 4.74
N ASP A 253 -2.60 -3.08 5.45
CA ASP A 253 -3.36 -2.75 6.66
C ASP A 253 -4.53 -1.84 6.30
N THR A 254 -5.74 -2.29 6.61
CA THR A 254 -6.95 -1.53 6.30
C THR A 254 -7.33 -0.63 7.46
N ALA A 255 -7.60 0.66 7.20
CA ALA A 255 -8.34 1.47 8.16
C ALA A 255 -9.65 0.76 8.49
N GLY A 256 -9.85 0.46 9.77
CA GLY A 256 -11.09 -0.13 10.27
C GLY A 256 -12.28 0.83 10.26
N GLN A 257 -12.36 1.78 9.32
CA GLN A 257 -13.51 2.67 9.14
C GLN A 257 -14.49 2.01 8.17
N GLU A 258 -15.43 1.25 8.73
CA GLU A 258 -16.50 0.54 8.03
C GLU A 258 -17.50 1.47 7.29
N ARG A 259 -17.37 2.80 7.39
CA ARG A 259 -18.24 3.76 6.69
C ARG A 259 -17.95 3.90 5.19
N PHE A 260 -16.85 3.34 4.68
CA PHE A 260 -16.43 3.45 3.28
C PHE A 260 -16.28 2.09 2.57
N HIS A 261 -17.33 1.27 2.65
CA HIS A 261 -17.44 -0.06 2.01
C HIS A 261 -16.89 -0.16 0.56
N THR A 262 -16.89 0.93 -0.22
CA THR A 262 -16.44 0.96 -1.62
C THR A 262 -14.90 0.93 -1.80
N ILE A 263 -14.11 1.39 -0.82
CA ILE A 263 -12.63 1.48 -0.98
C ILE A 263 -11.98 0.10 -0.78
N THR A 264 -12.55 -0.75 0.06
CA THR A 264 -11.94 -2.01 0.51
C THR A 264 -12.00 -3.12 -0.54
N THR A 265 -13.01 -3.15 -1.42
CA THR A 265 -13.24 -4.26 -2.39
C THR A 265 -12.06 -4.48 -3.33
N SER A 266 -11.42 -3.40 -3.80
CA SER A 266 -10.26 -3.47 -4.70
C SER A 266 -9.04 -4.18 -4.08
N TYR A 267 -8.91 -4.20 -2.75
CA TYR A 267 -7.76 -4.78 -2.05
C TYR A 267 -7.86 -6.29 -1.87
N TYR A 268 -9.08 -6.83 -1.79
CA TYR A 268 -9.32 -8.27 -1.78
C TYR A 268 -8.83 -8.96 -3.06
N ARG A 269 -8.90 -8.25 -4.21
CA ARG A 269 -8.45 -8.79 -5.49
C ARG A 269 -6.97 -9.17 -5.46
N GLY A 270 -6.68 -10.45 -5.71
CA GLY A 270 -5.33 -10.99 -5.74
C GLY A 270 -4.65 -11.07 -4.36
N ALA A 271 -5.39 -10.92 -3.26
CA ALA A 271 -4.89 -11.32 -1.95
C ALA A 271 -4.73 -12.85 -1.94
N MET A 272 -3.58 -13.33 -1.47
CA MET A 272 -3.29 -14.76 -1.31
C MET A 272 -3.58 -15.22 0.11
N GLY A 273 -3.49 -14.31 1.08
CA GLY A 273 -3.87 -14.55 2.48
C GLY A 273 -4.62 -13.36 3.08
N ILE A 274 -5.56 -13.65 3.97
CA ILE A 274 -6.32 -12.66 4.72
C ILE A 274 -6.25 -13.01 6.21
N MET A 275 -5.86 -12.04 7.03
CA MET A 275 -5.89 -12.15 8.49
C MET A 275 -7.03 -11.31 9.04
N LEU A 276 -8.01 -11.97 9.64
CA LEU A 276 -9.18 -11.35 10.26
C LEU A 276 -8.94 -11.17 11.76
N VAL A 277 -8.86 -9.93 12.20
CA VAL A 277 -8.49 -9.56 13.56
C VAL A 277 -9.72 -9.10 14.34
N TYR A 278 -9.90 -9.65 15.54
CA TYR A 278 -10.81 -9.13 16.56
C TYR A 278 -10.06 -8.86 17.86
N ASP A 279 -10.70 -8.13 18.78
CA ASP A 279 -10.16 -7.80 20.10
C ASP A 279 -10.87 -8.63 21.17
N ILE A 280 -10.10 -9.39 21.96
CA ILE A 280 -10.65 -10.28 22.99
C ILE A 280 -11.38 -9.53 24.13
N THR A 281 -11.14 -8.23 24.25
CA THR A 281 -11.79 -7.33 25.23
C THR A 281 -13.04 -6.64 24.66
N ASN A 282 -13.37 -6.88 23.38
CA ASN A 282 -14.51 -6.24 22.70
C ASN A 282 -15.39 -7.27 21.98
N ALA A 283 -16.52 -7.63 22.62
CA ALA A 283 -17.45 -8.62 22.10
C ALA A 283 -18.04 -8.26 20.72
N LYS A 284 -18.29 -6.97 20.46
CA LYS A 284 -18.84 -6.50 19.17
C LYS A 284 -17.89 -6.81 18.01
N SER A 285 -16.58 -6.69 18.25
CA SER A 285 -15.57 -7.01 17.23
C SER A 285 -15.57 -8.50 16.86
N PHE A 286 -15.89 -9.37 17.82
CA PHE A 286 -16.04 -10.81 17.59
C PHE A 286 -17.34 -11.14 16.86
N GLU A 287 -18.46 -10.52 17.23
CA GLU A 287 -19.75 -10.71 16.53
C GLU A 287 -19.67 -10.29 15.05
N ASN A 288 -18.88 -9.25 14.75
CA ASN A 288 -18.66 -8.77 13.39
C ASN A 288 -17.80 -9.71 12.53
N ILE A 289 -17.18 -10.76 13.07
CA ILE A 289 -16.43 -11.76 12.29
C ILE A 289 -17.30 -12.34 11.17
N ALA A 290 -18.57 -12.65 11.44
CA ALA A 290 -19.49 -13.19 10.44
C ALA A 290 -19.74 -12.21 9.28
N LYS A 291 -19.75 -10.90 9.54
CA LYS A 291 -19.81 -9.86 8.50
C LYS A 291 -18.53 -9.85 7.67
N TRP A 292 -17.37 -9.91 8.33
CA TRP A 292 -16.09 -9.91 7.62
C TRP A 292 -15.88 -11.16 6.77
N LEU A 293 -16.27 -12.34 7.25
CA LEU A 293 -16.22 -13.58 6.47
C LEU A 293 -17.08 -13.52 5.21
N ARG A 294 -18.30 -12.94 5.29
CA ARG A 294 -19.13 -12.68 4.10
C ARG A 294 -18.44 -11.75 3.10
N ASN A 295 -17.82 -10.67 3.57
CA ASN A 295 -17.07 -9.77 2.68
C ASN A 295 -15.88 -10.47 2.00
N ILE A 296 -15.19 -11.38 2.70
CA ILE A 296 -14.13 -12.20 2.09
C ILE A 296 -14.73 -13.06 0.98
N GLN A 297 -15.83 -13.77 1.26
CA GLN A 297 -16.50 -14.64 0.29
C GLN A 297 -16.98 -13.88 -0.95
N GLU A 298 -17.45 -12.64 -0.79
CA GLU A 298 -17.98 -11.83 -1.89
C GLU A 298 -16.90 -11.17 -2.77
N HIS A 299 -15.69 -10.95 -2.25
CA HIS A 299 -14.71 -10.07 -2.90
C HIS A 299 -13.31 -10.66 -3.09
N ALA A 300 -12.93 -11.68 -2.32
CA ALA A 300 -11.65 -12.35 -2.47
C ALA A 300 -11.72 -13.49 -3.49
N ASN A 301 -10.55 -14.00 -3.89
CA ASN A 301 -10.51 -15.21 -4.70
C ASN A 301 -10.90 -16.44 -3.84
N GLU A 302 -11.42 -17.49 -4.48
CA GLU A 302 -11.81 -18.74 -3.80
C GLU A 302 -10.62 -19.43 -3.10
N ASP A 303 -9.44 -19.32 -3.68
CA ASP A 303 -8.17 -19.91 -3.21
C ASP A 303 -7.46 -19.06 -2.13
N VAL A 304 -8.11 -18.02 -1.60
CA VAL A 304 -7.50 -17.19 -0.56
C VAL A 304 -7.41 -17.93 0.77
N GLU A 305 -6.21 -17.97 1.34
CA GLU A 305 -5.98 -18.49 2.68
C GLU A 305 -6.45 -17.52 3.74
N LYS A 306 -6.98 -18.06 4.85
CA LYS A 306 -7.64 -17.25 5.89
C LYS A 306 -7.07 -17.63 7.25
N MET A 307 -6.91 -16.64 8.12
CA MET A 307 -6.57 -16.84 9.53
C MET A 307 -7.33 -15.85 10.41
N ILE A 308 -7.86 -16.32 11.53
CA ILE A 308 -8.50 -15.48 12.56
C ILE A 308 -7.49 -15.21 13.67
N LEU A 309 -7.36 -13.94 14.07
CA LEU A 309 -6.52 -13.49 15.17
C LEU A 309 -7.35 -12.88 16.29
N GLY A 310 -7.29 -13.46 17.49
CA GLY A 310 -7.79 -12.86 18.72
C GLY A 310 -6.70 -11.99 19.35
N ASN A 311 -6.70 -10.68 19.09
CA ASN A 311 -5.65 -9.77 19.54
C ASN A 311 -5.90 -9.26 20.96
N LYS A 312 -4.85 -8.74 21.60
CA LYS A 312 -4.79 -8.20 22.97
C LYS A 312 -4.91 -9.27 24.06
N CYS A 313 -4.39 -10.47 23.82
CA CYS A 313 -4.36 -11.53 24.84
C CYS A 313 -3.54 -11.20 26.11
N ASP A 314 -2.77 -10.11 26.08
CA ASP A 314 -2.13 -9.53 27.26
C ASP A 314 -3.13 -8.88 28.24
N MET A 315 -4.36 -8.61 27.83
CA MET A 315 -5.42 -8.02 28.66
C MET A 315 -6.40 -9.06 29.19
N ASP A 316 -5.88 -10.16 29.76
CA ASP A 316 -6.70 -11.29 30.22
C ASP A 316 -7.72 -10.90 31.30
N ASP A 317 -7.36 -9.96 32.19
CA ASP A 317 -8.27 -9.40 33.21
C ASP A 317 -9.50 -8.70 32.63
N LYS A 318 -9.45 -8.27 31.36
CA LYS A 318 -10.54 -7.59 30.64
C LYS A 318 -11.15 -8.46 29.55
N ARG A 319 -10.82 -9.75 29.53
CA ARG A 319 -11.31 -10.68 28.52
C ARG A 319 -12.82 -10.82 28.59
N VAL A 320 -13.48 -10.63 27.45
CA VAL A 320 -14.91 -10.89 27.27
C VAL A 320 -15.19 -12.00 26.25
N ILE A 321 -14.18 -12.38 25.46
CA ILE A 321 -14.22 -13.52 24.53
C ILE A 321 -13.22 -14.57 24.99
N SER A 322 -13.71 -15.77 25.32
CA SER A 322 -12.86 -16.90 25.67
C SER A 322 -12.14 -17.45 24.45
N LYS A 323 -10.98 -18.07 24.68
CA LYS A 323 -10.18 -18.67 23.61
C LYS A 323 -10.95 -19.77 22.89
N GLU A 324 -11.75 -20.55 23.62
CA GLU A 324 -12.56 -21.64 23.09
C GLU A 324 -13.62 -21.14 22.10
N ARG A 325 -14.18 -19.93 22.32
CA ARG A 325 -15.10 -19.30 21.36
C ARG A 325 -14.38 -18.95 20.05
N GLY A 326 -13.17 -18.40 20.15
CA GLY A 326 -12.31 -18.14 18.99
C GLY A 326 -11.94 -19.40 18.21
N GLU A 327 -11.60 -20.48 18.92
CA GLU A 327 -11.30 -21.78 18.31
C GLU A 327 -12.55 -22.42 17.67
N THR A 328 -13.71 -22.25 18.28
CA THR A 328 -14.97 -22.82 17.78
C THR A 328 -15.38 -22.16 16.47
N ILE A 329 -15.42 -20.83 16.39
CA ILE A 329 -15.78 -20.13 15.14
C ILE A 329 -14.78 -20.43 14.01
N ALA A 330 -13.50 -20.59 14.35
CA ALA A 330 -12.47 -20.94 13.39
C ALA A 330 -12.67 -22.38 12.87
N ARG A 331 -12.97 -23.33 13.74
CA ARG A 331 -13.27 -24.73 13.39
C ARG A 331 -14.52 -24.85 12.51
N GLU A 332 -15.58 -24.12 12.83
CA GLU A 332 -16.83 -24.12 12.07
C GLU A 332 -16.65 -23.61 10.63
N ASN A 333 -15.68 -22.71 10.42
CA ASN A 333 -15.37 -22.14 9.11
C ASN A 333 -14.16 -22.79 8.44
N SER A 334 -13.53 -23.80 9.06
CA SER A 334 -12.27 -24.40 8.60
C SER A 334 -11.13 -23.39 8.39
N ILE A 335 -11.00 -22.44 9.31
CA ILE A 335 -10.02 -21.35 9.29
C ILE A 335 -9.00 -21.55 10.43
N GLN A 336 -7.73 -21.19 10.22
CA GLN A 336 -6.72 -21.22 11.27
C GLN A 336 -6.98 -20.14 12.33
N PHE A 337 -6.62 -20.41 13.59
CA PHE A 337 -6.81 -19.47 14.70
C PHE A 337 -5.58 -19.35 15.59
N LEU A 338 -5.25 -18.10 15.97
CA LEU A 338 -4.25 -17.79 16.99
C LEU A 338 -4.71 -16.61 17.86
N GLU A 339 -4.45 -16.69 19.16
CA GLU A 339 -4.45 -15.49 20.00
C GLU A 339 -3.12 -14.76 19.89
N THR A 340 -3.17 -13.44 19.78
CA THR A 340 -2.00 -12.59 19.58
C THR A 340 -1.97 -11.42 20.56
N SER A 341 -0.78 -10.91 20.83
CA SER A 341 -0.63 -9.59 21.46
C SER A 341 0.42 -8.80 20.73
N ALA A 342 -0.01 -7.73 20.06
CA ALA A 342 0.92 -6.75 19.49
C ALA A 342 1.77 -6.05 20.57
N LYS A 343 1.25 -5.94 21.80
CA LYS A 343 1.92 -5.28 22.93
C LYS A 343 3.08 -6.11 23.46
N THR A 344 2.84 -7.38 23.78
CA THR A 344 3.84 -8.29 24.36
C THR A 344 4.52 -9.19 23.32
N ASN A 345 4.24 -8.96 22.03
CA ASN A 345 4.77 -9.72 20.89
C ASN A 345 4.43 -11.23 20.92
N VAL A 346 3.25 -11.58 21.45
CA VAL A 346 2.81 -12.97 21.51
C VAL A 346 2.21 -13.38 20.16
N ASN A 347 2.72 -14.49 19.59
CA ASN A 347 2.26 -15.14 18.36
C ASN A 347 2.24 -14.25 17.09
N ILE A 348 2.86 -13.07 17.11
CA ILE A 348 2.86 -12.17 15.95
C ILE A 348 3.64 -12.79 14.78
N GLU A 349 4.93 -13.12 14.97
CA GLU A 349 5.75 -13.75 13.92
C GLU A 349 5.13 -15.08 13.47
N LYS A 350 4.69 -15.90 14.43
CA LYS A 350 4.05 -17.20 14.20
C LYS A 350 2.82 -17.06 13.28
N ALA A 351 1.96 -16.09 13.52
CA ALA A 351 0.75 -15.90 12.70
C ALA A 351 1.07 -15.60 11.22
N PHE A 352 2.06 -14.75 10.94
CA PHE A 352 2.47 -14.45 9.57
C PHE A 352 3.20 -15.63 8.91
N VAL A 353 4.03 -16.36 9.66
CA VAL A 353 4.73 -17.55 9.17
C VAL A 353 3.75 -18.66 8.83
N ASP A 354 2.87 -19.06 9.76
CA ASP A 354 1.89 -20.14 9.57
C ASP A 354 0.96 -19.89 8.39
N LEU A 355 0.46 -18.65 8.24
CA LEU A 355 -0.35 -18.27 7.08
C LEU A 355 0.48 -18.36 5.79
N SER A 356 1.73 -17.92 5.82
CA SER A 356 2.62 -18.01 4.64
C SER A 356 2.96 -19.46 4.28
N GLU A 357 3.11 -20.36 5.26
CA GLU A 357 3.28 -21.79 5.00
C GLU A 357 2.06 -22.38 4.29
N THR A 358 0.86 -22.03 4.77
CA THR A 358 -0.39 -22.53 4.20
C THR A 358 -0.56 -22.05 2.75
N ILE A 359 -0.26 -20.79 2.47
CA ILE A 359 -0.24 -20.25 1.10
C ILE A 359 0.80 -20.97 0.23
N LEU A 360 1.98 -21.25 0.79
CA LEU A 360 3.05 -21.95 0.09
C LEU A 360 2.64 -23.37 -0.30
N ASP A 361 1.97 -24.09 0.60
CA ASP A 361 1.49 -25.46 0.38
C ASP A 361 0.43 -25.52 -0.72
N ASN A 362 -0.42 -24.50 -0.82
CA ASN A 362 -1.50 -24.43 -1.80
C ASN A 362 -1.09 -23.76 -3.12
N THR A 363 0.16 -23.30 -3.25
CA THR A 363 0.69 -22.74 -4.51
C THR A 363 1.20 -23.87 -5.42
N PRO A 364 0.55 -24.15 -6.57
CA PRO A 364 0.97 -25.22 -7.47
C PRO A 364 2.36 -24.94 -8.10
N GLY A 365 3.24 -25.94 -8.06
CA GLY A 365 4.61 -25.87 -8.62
C GLY A 365 5.73 -25.58 -7.61
N VAL A 366 5.43 -25.54 -6.31
CA VAL A 366 6.40 -25.28 -5.22
C VAL A 366 6.59 -26.48 -4.28
N THR A 367 5.76 -27.51 -4.38
CA THR A 367 5.90 -28.74 -3.61
C THR A 367 7.12 -29.53 -4.04
N GLU A 368 8.17 -29.52 -3.21
CA GLU A 368 9.08 -30.67 -3.18
C GLU A 368 8.30 -31.90 -2.70
N PRO A 369 8.59 -33.09 -3.24
CA PRO A 369 7.90 -34.30 -2.80
C PRO A 369 8.06 -34.45 -1.29
N ARG A 370 6.93 -34.54 -0.56
CA ARG A 370 6.93 -34.90 0.84
C ARG A 370 7.77 -36.17 0.99
N GLN A 371 8.85 -36.11 1.76
CA GLN A 371 9.52 -37.32 2.19
C GLN A 371 8.45 -38.19 2.87
N PRO A 372 8.26 -39.45 2.45
CA PRO A 372 7.32 -40.34 3.12
C PRO A 372 7.68 -40.37 4.60
N LEU A 373 6.67 -40.19 5.46
CA LEU A 373 6.81 -40.48 6.88
C LEU A 373 7.44 -41.87 7.02
N PRO A 374 8.45 -42.05 7.90
CA PRO A 374 8.97 -43.38 8.16
C PRO A 374 7.78 -44.28 8.57
N PRO A 375 7.68 -45.50 8.03
CA PRO A 375 6.60 -46.39 8.37
C PRO A 375 6.56 -46.57 9.90
N PRO A 376 5.37 -46.67 10.50
CA PRO A 376 5.26 -46.93 11.93
C PRO A 376 6.08 -48.18 12.24
N SER A 377 7.03 -48.05 13.17
CA SER A 377 7.87 -49.14 13.63
C SER A 377 6.97 -50.29 14.04
N SER A 378 7.04 -51.39 13.28
CA SER A 378 6.41 -52.65 13.63
C SER A 378 7.03 -53.15 14.92
N HIS A 379 6.40 -52.86 16.06
CA HIS A 379 6.52 -53.72 17.21
C HIS A 379 5.96 -55.09 16.84
N SER A 380 6.87 -55.94 16.39
CA SER A 380 6.75 -57.39 16.37
C SER A 380 6.67 -57.87 17.82
N GLY A 381 5.49 -57.74 18.42
CA GLY A 381 5.13 -58.31 19.71
C GLY A 381 3.96 -59.26 19.53
N GLY A 382 4.12 -60.26 18.65
CA GLY A 382 3.16 -61.33 18.42
C GLY A 382 3.80 -62.67 18.73
N GLY A 383 3.57 -63.17 19.94
CA GLY A 383 3.73 -64.59 20.27
C GLY A 383 2.56 -65.01 21.15
N PRO A 384 1.55 -65.74 20.62
CA PRO A 384 0.52 -66.36 21.42
C PRO A 384 0.87 -67.82 21.76
N CYS A 385 0.51 -68.21 23.00
CA CYS A 385 0.16 -69.53 23.52
C CYS A 385 0.94 -70.80 23.11
N GLY A 386 1.44 -71.51 24.13
CA GLY A 386 1.73 -72.95 24.09
C GLY A 386 1.72 -73.54 25.50
N CYS A 387 0.90 -74.57 25.70
CA CYS A 387 0.58 -75.25 26.96
C CYS A 387 1.77 -75.90 27.68
N ASN A 388 1.76 -75.85 29.02
CA ASN A 388 1.72 -77.02 29.92
C ASN A 388 1.44 -76.60 31.36
#